data_AF-A0A932FME0-F1
#
_entry.id   AF-A0A932FME0-F1
#
_cell.length_a   1.000
_cell.length_b   1.000
_cell.length_c   1.000
_cell.angle_alpha   90.00
_cell.angle_beta   90.00
_cell.angle_gamma   90.00
#
_symmetry.space_group_name_H-M   'P 1'
#
loop_
_entity.id
_entity.type
_entity.pdbx_description
1 polymer ?
#
loop_
_entity_poly.entity_id
_entity_poly.type
_entity_poly.pdbx_seq_one_letter_code
_entity_poly.pdbx_strand_id
1 'polypeptide(L)'
;MSRLILPARSRPARAVALALAAAAPLAAQAPTAAGKLPPIRPLGAIEARSAELLSAVSSVRALPGGRLLVNDIAGRRLLMFEPGLASYSVVADTTEATANAYSSRAAGLLAYRGDSSLFVDPVSLSMFVIDPAGRIARIMAVPRPNEANALIGGPSGAPGFDKQGRLVYRAPPSFNFRPAPGAGGGGAGGTGLPFTPPQFPDSMPLVRLELTTRKVDTLAFLKTPKVTMHMSQDANGRVSMNSINNPMQVLDDWALLADGSVAVVRARDYHIDWTLPDGSKHSTGKMPFAWRHLDDSTKVAFLDSTRAAMEKLREQALARQAAGGGSAPIVGGPGGGGGGVPVISFRMEGGPPGGGGDGPRPQNQQPGAGGAPTIPPLQFVPPSELPDYAPPFAPGAARGDVEGNLWIRTSNVFGGGSVYDVISDKGELIDRVQMPAGRVIAGFGPGGVVYMGVREATGVRLEQARRTR
;
A
#
# COMPACT_ATOMS: atom_id res chain seq x y z
N MET A 1 11.15 -71.04 -18.01
CA MET A 1 12.52 -71.49 -17.69
C MET A 1 13.15 -70.47 -16.76
N SER A 2 13.58 -70.94 -15.59
CA SER A 2 13.87 -70.19 -14.37
C SER A 2 15.32 -69.65 -14.27
N ARG A 3 15.54 -68.86 -13.21
CA ARG A 3 16.80 -68.48 -12.50
C ARG A 3 17.25 -67.05 -12.82
N LEU A 4 17.21 -66.04 -11.93
CA LEU A 4 17.50 -65.91 -10.49
C LEU A 4 18.94 -66.25 -10.12
N ILE A 5 19.83 -65.24 -10.01
CA ILE A 5 21.14 -65.33 -9.35
C ILE A 5 21.47 -64.00 -8.63
N LEU A 6 21.37 -64.05 -7.30
CA LEU A 6 22.24 -63.46 -6.28
C LEU A 6 22.60 -64.66 -5.35
N PRO A 7 23.62 -64.67 -4.47
CA PRO A 7 24.47 -63.57 -3.97
C PRO A 7 25.97 -63.93 -3.81
N ALA A 8 26.80 -63.02 -3.30
CA ALA A 8 27.98 -63.40 -2.52
C ALA A 8 28.20 -62.44 -1.35
N ARG A 9 28.12 -63.00 -0.13
CA ARG A 9 28.52 -62.38 1.14
C ARG A 9 30.01 -62.64 1.36
N SER A 10 30.73 -61.67 1.91
CA SER A 10 31.93 -61.92 2.71
C SER A 10 32.05 -60.90 3.85
N ARG A 11 32.08 -61.42 5.08
CA ARG A 11 32.55 -60.79 6.34
C ARG A 11 33.78 -61.61 6.79
N PRO A 12 34.54 -61.22 7.83
CA PRO A 12 35.03 -59.90 8.26
C PRO A 12 36.56 -59.93 8.52
N ALA A 13 37.21 -58.78 8.71
CA ALA A 13 38.53 -58.72 9.37
C ALA A 13 38.56 -57.58 10.39
N ARG A 14 38.98 -57.92 11.62
CA ARG A 14 39.07 -57.06 12.80
C ARG A 14 40.32 -56.17 12.74
N ALA A 15 40.08 -54.89 13.05
CA ALA A 15 40.85 -53.95 13.85
C ALA A 15 42.39 -54.05 13.95
N VAL A 16 43.05 -52.94 13.62
CA VAL A 16 44.15 -52.39 14.42
C VAL A 16 43.87 -50.90 14.63
N ALA A 17 43.84 -50.50 15.90
CA ALA A 17 43.69 -49.13 16.35
C ALA A 17 45.03 -48.39 16.28
N LEU A 18 45.01 -47.13 15.85
CA LEU A 18 46.03 -46.15 16.20
C LEU A 18 45.31 -44.86 16.62
N ALA A 19 45.50 -44.49 17.88
CA ALA A 19 45.04 -43.26 18.48
C ALA A 19 46.07 -42.12 18.27
N LEU A 20 45.67 -40.91 18.69
CA LEU A 20 46.32 -39.59 18.63
C LEU A 20 46.01 -38.79 17.35
N ALA A 21 45.53 -37.54 17.39
CA ALA A 21 45.58 -36.52 18.44
C ALA A 21 44.33 -35.63 18.41
N ALA A 22 43.97 -35.10 19.57
CA ALA A 22 42.88 -34.17 19.78
C ALA A 22 43.19 -32.79 19.15
N ALA A 23 42.36 -32.36 18.22
CA ALA A 23 42.17 -30.95 17.88
C ALA A 23 40.81 -30.54 18.44
N ALA A 24 40.81 -29.54 19.32
CA ALA A 24 39.60 -28.94 19.86
C ALA A 24 38.70 -28.46 18.71
N PRO A 25 37.38 -28.75 18.71
CA PRO A 25 36.49 -28.10 17.78
C PRO A 25 36.41 -26.63 18.17
N LEU A 26 36.92 -25.73 17.33
CA LEU A 26 36.28 -24.42 17.23
C LEU A 26 34.80 -24.72 16.99
N ALA A 27 33.94 -24.27 17.89
CA ALA A 27 32.51 -24.29 17.70
C ALA A 27 32.20 -23.50 16.42
N ALA A 28 32.13 -24.21 15.29
CA ALA A 28 31.44 -23.73 14.12
C ALA A 28 30.02 -23.49 14.59
N GLN A 29 29.65 -22.21 14.71
CA GLN A 29 28.26 -21.83 14.82
C GLN A 29 27.57 -22.48 13.62
N ALA A 30 26.75 -23.49 13.90
CA ALA A 30 25.93 -24.12 12.88
C ALA A 30 25.14 -22.98 12.21
N PRO A 31 25.13 -22.89 10.86
CA PRO A 31 24.21 -21.99 10.20
C PRO A 31 22.82 -22.32 10.72
N THR A 32 22.17 -21.35 11.37
CA THR A 32 20.77 -21.48 11.77
C THR A 32 20.02 -21.94 10.54
N ALA A 33 19.38 -23.09 10.66
CA ALA A 33 18.66 -23.72 9.57
C ALA A 33 17.78 -22.66 8.89
N ALA A 34 18.05 -22.40 7.60
CA ALA A 34 17.05 -21.78 6.75
C ALA A 34 15.86 -22.73 6.75
N GLY A 35 14.90 -22.49 7.63
CA GLY A 35 13.74 -23.36 7.83
C GLY A 35 13.05 -23.56 6.49
N LYS A 36 12.76 -24.82 6.16
CA LYS A 36 11.95 -25.16 4.97
C LYS A 36 10.65 -24.37 5.04
N LEU A 37 10.34 -23.60 3.99
CA LEU A 37 9.10 -22.83 3.89
C LEU A 37 7.90 -23.74 4.20
N PRO A 38 6.93 -23.29 5.04
CA PRO A 38 5.68 -24.01 5.21
C PRO A 38 4.99 -24.26 3.86
N PRO A 39 4.27 -25.38 3.71
CA PRO A 39 3.53 -25.65 2.48
C PRO A 39 2.47 -24.58 2.25
N ILE A 40 2.23 -24.24 0.98
CA ILE A 40 1.15 -23.33 0.59
C ILE A 40 -0.18 -24.09 0.71
N ARG A 41 -1.13 -23.52 1.45
CA ARG A 41 -2.48 -24.06 1.64
C ARG A 41 -3.51 -23.13 1.01
N PRO A 42 -4.51 -23.66 0.28
CA PRO A 42 -5.62 -22.82 -0.17
C PRO A 42 -6.41 -22.26 1.01
N LEU A 43 -6.94 -21.05 0.86
CA LEU A 43 -8.01 -20.58 1.74
C LEU A 43 -9.20 -21.53 1.65
N GLY A 44 -9.97 -21.66 2.75
CA GLY A 44 -11.19 -22.46 2.76
C GLY A 44 -12.23 -21.99 1.74
N ALA A 45 -13.28 -22.78 1.57
CA ALA A 45 -14.37 -22.48 0.66
C ALA A 45 -15.03 -21.12 0.97
N ILE A 46 -15.62 -20.52 -0.06
CA ILE A 46 -16.43 -19.31 0.12
C ILE A 46 -17.68 -19.68 0.94
N GLU A 47 -17.84 -19.04 2.10
CA GLU A 47 -18.93 -19.27 3.05
C GLU A 47 -20.13 -18.36 2.78
N ALA A 48 -19.89 -17.13 2.30
CA ALA A 48 -20.93 -16.16 2.00
C ALA A 48 -20.50 -15.21 0.88
N ARG A 49 -21.50 -14.63 0.20
CA ARG A 49 -21.30 -13.70 -0.92
C ARG A 49 -22.36 -12.60 -0.87
N SER A 50 -21.97 -11.35 -1.15
CA SER A 50 -22.90 -10.22 -1.14
C SER A 50 -23.96 -10.31 -2.23
N ALA A 51 -25.22 -10.09 -1.89
CA ALA A 51 -26.26 -9.94 -2.92
C ALA A 51 -26.04 -8.64 -3.73
N GLU A 52 -25.66 -7.57 -3.03
CA GLU A 52 -25.29 -6.28 -3.63
C GLU A 52 -23.98 -6.39 -4.44
N LEU A 53 -23.98 -5.73 -5.59
CA LEU A 53 -22.78 -5.53 -6.39
C LEU A 53 -22.23 -4.12 -6.11
N LEU A 54 -21.02 -4.07 -5.57
CA LEU A 54 -20.36 -2.84 -5.12
C LEU A 54 -19.53 -2.24 -6.26
N SER A 55 -19.21 -0.94 -6.18
CA SER A 55 -18.36 -0.32 -7.21
C SER A 55 -16.88 -0.64 -7.00
N ALA A 56 -16.40 -0.55 -5.75
CA ALA A 56 -15.07 -1.01 -5.33
C ALA A 56 -14.99 -1.15 -3.81
N VAL A 57 -14.53 -2.29 -3.30
CA VAL A 57 -14.34 -2.50 -1.86
C VAL A 57 -12.92 -2.09 -1.46
N SER A 58 -12.78 -1.06 -0.62
CA SER A 58 -11.46 -0.64 -0.10
C SER A 58 -11.11 -1.31 1.23
N SER A 59 -12.10 -1.45 2.10
CA SER A 59 -11.93 -1.88 3.49
C SER A 59 -13.24 -2.47 4.02
N VAL A 60 -13.09 -3.48 4.87
CA VAL A 60 -14.19 -4.14 5.59
C VAL A 60 -13.83 -4.18 7.07
N ARG A 61 -14.76 -3.73 7.92
CA ARG A 61 -14.65 -3.83 9.37
C ARG A 61 -15.70 -4.79 9.90
N ALA A 62 -15.24 -5.90 10.47
CA ALA A 62 -16.10 -6.80 11.23
C ALA A 62 -16.54 -6.16 12.55
N LEU A 63 -17.82 -6.32 12.88
CA LEU A 63 -18.44 -5.86 14.12
C LEU A 63 -19.00 -7.04 14.92
N PRO A 64 -19.28 -6.86 16.21
CA PRO A 64 -20.00 -7.85 17.00
C PRO A 64 -21.33 -8.26 16.35
N GLY A 65 -21.70 -9.53 16.54
CA GLY A 65 -22.91 -10.11 15.95
C GLY A 65 -22.76 -10.48 14.46
N GLY A 66 -21.56 -10.35 13.88
CA GLY A 66 -21.29 -10.77 12.49
C GLY A 66 -21.67 -9.75 11.43
N ARG A 67 -22.10 -8.55 11.82
CA ARG A 67 -22.33 -7.43 10.91
C ARG A 67 -21.03 -6.84 10.40
N LEU A 68 -21.07 -6.24 9.22
CA LEU A 68 -19.88 -5.66 8.57
C LEU A 68 -20.14 -4.23 8.14
N LEU A 69 -19.22 -3.32 8.48
CA LEU A 69 -19.09 -2.06 7.78
C LEU A 69 -18.21 -2.24 6.55
N VAL A 70 -18.70 -1.82 5.40
CA VAL A 70 -18.04 -1.98 4.10
C VAL A 70 -17.95 -0.62 3.43
N ASN A 71 -16.73 -0.21 3.10
CA ASN A 71 -16.47 1.01 2.37
C ASN A 71 -16.44 0.73 0.86
N ASP A 72 -17.56 1.02 0.19
CA ASP A 72 -17.69 1.02 -1.27
C ASP A 72 -17.11 2.33 -1.83
N ILE A 73 -15.79 2.37 -1.90
CA ILE A 73 -15.03 3.61 -2.01
C ILE A 73 -15.29 4.37 -3.31
N ALA A 74 -15.50 3.64 -4.41
CA ALA A 74 -15.79 4.21 -5.72
C ALA A 74 -17.27 4.58 -5.86
N GLY A 75 -18.16 3.80 -5.21
CA GLY A 75 -19.59 4.12 -5.14
C GLY A 75 -19.89 5.28 -4.20
N ARG A 76 -18.90 5.64 -3.35
CA ARG A 76 -19.00 6.63 -2.28
C ARG A 76 -20.14 6.31 -1.32
N ARG A 77 -20.15 5.07 -0.84
CA ARG A 77 -21.12 4.56 0.14
C ARG A 77 -20.39 3.82 1.26
N LEU A 78 -20.78 4.09 2.50
CA LEU A 78 -20.49 3.26 3.67
C LEU A 78 -21.74 2.43 3.96
N LEU A 79 -21.61 1.11 3.82
CA LEU A 79 -22.72 0.17 3.97
C LEU A 79 -22.53 -0.69 5.21
N MET A 80 -23.63 -1.00 5.89
CA MET A 80 -23.68 -2.00 6.96
C MET A 80 -24.35 -3.27 6.44
N PHE A 81 -23.58 -4.33 6.25
CA PHE A 81 -24.13 -5.64 5.87
C PHE A 81 -24.53 -6.44 7.11
N GLU A 82 -25.65 -7.15 6.98
CA GLU A 82 -26.06 -8.18 7.93
C GLU A 82 -25.22 -9.46 7.75
N PRO A 83 -25.16 -10.34 8.77
CA PRO A 83 -24.50 -11.64 8.65
C PRO A 83 -24.99 -12.41 7.41
N GLY A 84 -24.07 -12.98 6.64
CA GLY A 84 -24.39 -13.69 5.40
C GLY A 84 -24.44 -12.80 4.14
N LEU A 85 -24.28 -11.48 4.27
CA LEU A 85 -24.09 -10.52 3.17
C LEU A 85 -25.29 -10.34 2.21
N ALA A 86 -26.45 -10.90 2.53
CA ALA A 86 -27.64 -10.84 1.66
C ALA A 86 -28.34 -9.47 1.68
N SER A 87 -28.29 -8.77 2.82
CA SER A 87 -28.93 -7.47 3.00
C SER A 87 -27.97 -6.47 3.62
N TYR A 88 -28.21 -5.19 3.35
CA TYR A 88 -27.44 -4.09 3.91
C TYR A 88 -28.32 -2.87 4.17
N SER A 89 -27.83 -1.97 5.02
CA SER A 89 -28.32 -0.60 5.16
C SER A 89 -27.23 0.40 4.77
N VAL A 90 -27.63 1.61 4.38
CA VAL A 90 -26.71 2.69 4.06
C VAL A 90 -26.44 3.50 5.34
N VAL A 91 -25.17 3.62 5.73
CA VAL A 91 -24.73 4.41 6.87
C VAL A 91 -24.38 5.83 6.45
N ALA A 92 -23.68 5.97 5.32
CA ALA A 92 -23.35 7.25 4.70
C ALA A 92 -23.19 7.10 3.19
N ASP A 93 -23.61 8.10 2.43
CA ASP A 93 -23.48 8.22 0.98
C ASP A 93 -23.49 9.69 0.55
N THR A 94 -23.55 9.93 -0.76
CA THR A 94 -23.54 11.28 -1.35
C THR A 94 -24.93 11.91 -1.47
N THR A 95 -25.98 11.30 -0.92
CA THR A 95 -27.35 11.88 -0.93
C THR A 95 -27.48 12.96 0.13
N GLU A 96 -28.45 13.87 0.00
CA GLU A 96 -28.63 14.99 0.94
C GLU A 96 -28.71 14.56 2.41
N ALA A 97 -29.24 13.36 2.69
CA ALA A 97 -29.35 12.83 4.05
C ALA A 97 -27.99 12.65 4.74
N THR A 98 -26.93 12.31 3.98
CA THR A 98 -25.61 11.99 4.55
C THR A 98 -24.43 12.56 3.76
N ALA A 99 -24.65 13.50 2.83
CA ALA A 99 -23.63 14.09 1.96
C ALA A 99 -22.49 14.76 2.74
N ASN A 100 -22.74 15.20 3.97
CA ASN A 100 -21.72 15.75 4.86
C ASN A 100 -20.79 14.67 5.44
N ALA A 101 -21.20 13.40 5.43
CA ALA A 101 -20.44 12.26 5.94
C ALA A 101 -19.62 11.56 4.86
N TYR A 102 -20.13 11.44 3.63
CA TYR A 102 -19.38 10.91 2.49
C TYR A 102 -19.29 11.97 1.38
N SER A 103 -18.19 12.72 1.38
CA SER A 103 -18.01 13.85 0.47
C SER A 103 -17.66 13.45 -0.97
N SER A 104 -17.19 14.43 -1.75
CA SER A 104 -16.82 14.24 -3.16
C SER A 104 -15.60 13.32 -3.39
N ARG A 105 -14.86 12.92 -2.36
CA ARG A 105 -13.63 12.10 -2.48
C ARG A 105 -13.69 10.78 -1.71
N ALA A 106 -12.69 9.94 -1.94
CA ALA A 106 -12.43 8.72 -1.18
C ALA A 106 -12.27 9.00 0.32
N ALA A 107 -12.78 8.11 1.16
CA ALA A 107 -12.78 8.20 2.61
C ALA A 107 -12.22 6.91 3.24
N GLY A 108 -11.71 7.01 4.48
CA GLY A 108 -11.12 5.90 5.22
C GLY A 108 -12.09 5.24 6.20
N LEU A 109 -11.95 3.94 6.45
CA LEU A 109 -12.70 3.20 7.47
C LEU A 109 -11.73 2.47 8.40
N LEU A 110 -11.80 2.77 9.69
CA LEU A 110 -10.85 2.30 10.70
C LEU A 110 -11.59 1.69 11.90
N ALA A 111 -10.90 0.80 12.60
CA ALA A 111 -11.35 0.37 13.90
C ALA A 111 -11.20 1.47 14.95
N TYR A 112 -12.18 1.62 15.86
CA TYR A 112 -12.11 2.62 16.91
C TYR A 112 -12.73 2.13 18.21
N ARG A 113 -12.07 2.45 19.34
CA ARG A 113 -12.50 2.19 20.74
C ARG A 113 -13.66 1.20 20.92
N GLY A 114 -13.33 0.00 21.38
CA GLY A 114 -14.30 -1.09 21.51
C GLY A 114 -14.87 -1.47 20.15
N ASP A 115 -16.20 -1.49 20.06
CA ASP A 115 -16.93 -1.98 18.88
C ASP A 115 -17.29 -0.87 17.89
N SER A 116 -16.86 0.37 18.16
CA SER A 116 -17.10 1.50 17.26
C SER A 116 -16.17 1.46 16.04
N SER A 117 -16.48 2.27 15.04
CA SER A 117 -15.62 2.48 13.88
C SER A 117 -15.44 3.97 13.64
N LEU A 118 -14.35 4.33 12.97
CA LEU A 118 -14.10 5.70 12.54
C LEU A 118 -14.15 5.76 11.02
N PHE A 119 -15.04 6.59 10.50
CA PHE A 119 -15.11 6.89 9.09
C PHE A 119 -14.52 8.29 8.84
N VAL A 120 -13.47 8.37 8.04
CA VAL A 120 -12.64 9.59 7.90
C VAL A 120 -12.84 10.19 6.53
N ASP A 121 -13.43 11.38 6.48
CA ASP A 121 -13.63 12.14 5.25
C ASP A 121 -12.59 13.27 5.13
N PRO A 122 -11.68 13.20 4.15
CA PRO A 122 -10.57 14.14 4.03
C PRO A 122 -10.97 15.50 3.45
N VAL A 123 -12.17 15.64 2.88
CA VAL A 123 -12.64 16.92 2.30
C VAL A 123 -13.26 17.78 3.38
N SER A 124 -14.18 17.21 4.17
CA SER A 124 -14.78 17.88 5.32
C SER A 124 -13.86 17.91 6.55
N LEU A 125 -12.69 17.26 6.49
CA LEU A 125 -11.73 17.12 7.59
C LEU A 125 -12.38 16.57 8.87
N SER A 126 -13.35 15.67 8.69
CA SER A 126 -14.17 15.10 9.75
C SER A 126 -13.93 13.60 9.92
N MET A 127 -14.02 13.14 11.16
CA MET A 127 -13.97 11.75 11.54
C MET A 127 -15.28 11.38 12.26
N PHE A 128 -16.11 10.58 11.59
CA PHE A 128 -17.42 10.14 12.06
C PHE A 128 -17.26 8.86 12.87
N VAL A 129 -17.63 8.90 14.14
CA VAL A 129 -17.69 7.73 15.01
C VAL A 129 -18.99 7.00 14.70
N ILE A 130 -18.87 5.81 14.13
CA ILE A 130 -19.99 4.92 13.82
C ILE A 130 -20.11 3.92 14.95
N ASP A 131 -21.28 3.87 15.59
CA ASP A 131 -21.59 2.88 16.62
C ASP A 131 -21.78 1.49 15.99
N PRO A 132 -21.84 0.40 16.80
CA PRO A 132 -22.04 -0.94 16.27
C PRO A 132 -23.37 -1.12 15.52
N ALA A 133 -24.36 -0.25 15.73
CA ALA A 133 -25.64 -0.27 15.05
C ALA A 133 -25.65 0.51 13.72
N GLY A 134 -24.52 1.10 13.33
CA GLY A 134 -24.39 1.87 12.09
C GLY A 134 -24.85 3.31 12.21
N ARG A 135 -25.02 3.86 13.42
CA ARG A 135 -25.38 5.28 13.61
C ARG A 135 -24.13 6.13 13.80
N ILE A 136 -24.17 7.35 13.29
CA ILE A 136 -23.14 8.37 13.58
C ILE A 136 -23.38 8.87 15.01
N ALA A 137 -22.59 8.39 15.96
CA ALA A 137 -22.73 8.74 17.37
C ALA A 137 -21.98 10.03 17.74
N ARG A 138 -20.92 10.36 16.99
CA ARG A 138 -20.08 11.55 17.25
C ARG A 138 -19.33 11.96 15.99
N ILE A 139 -19.03 13.24 15.87
CA ILE A 139 -18.13 13.80 14.85
C ILE A 139 -16.93 14.40 15.55
N MET A 140 -15.73 14.14 15.04
CA MET A 140 -14.46 14.68 15.53
C MET A 140 -13.70 15.34 14.38
N ALA A 141 -12.88 16.34 14.68
CA ALA A 141 -11.99 16.93 13.67
C ALA A 141 -10.79 16.01 13.41
N VAL A 142 -10.32 15.95 12.16
CA VAL A 142 -9.04 15.32 11.83
C VAL A 142 -7.92 16.03 12.60
N PRO A 143 -7.04 15.32 13.34
CA PRO A 143 -6.06 15.94 14.22
C PRO A 143 -5.04 16.84 13.50
N ARG A 144 -4.69 16.46 12.27
CA ARG A 144 -3.73 17.16 11.40
C ARG A 144 -4.34 17.28 9.99
N PRO A 145 -4.98 18.40 9.66
CA PRO A 145 -5.72 18.57 8.40
C PRO A 145 -4.91 18.27 7.13
N ASN A 146 -3.62 18.65 7.12
CA ASN A 146 -2.70 18.40 6.02
C ASN A 146 -2.35 16.90 5.82
N GLU A 147 -2.73 16.04 6.75
CA GLU A 147 -2.44 14.60 6.73
C GLU A 147 -3.71 13.74 6.62
N ALA A 148 -4.88 14.36 6.43
CA ALA A 148 -6.17 13.65 6.36
C ALA A 148 -6.19 12.53 5.29
N ASN A 149 -5.55 12.75 4.14
CA ASN A 149 -5.46 11.75 3.07
C ASN A 149 -4.69 10.48 3.49
N ALA A 150 -3.77 10.58 4.45
CA ALA A 150 -3.03 9.43 4.95
C ALA A 150 -3.92 8.47 5.76
N LEU A 151 -5.10 8.94 6.19
CA LEU A 151 -6.06 8.16 6.99
C LEU A 151 -7.07 7.37 6.12
N ILE A 152 -7.03 7.52 4.79
CA ILE A 152 -7.86 6.75 3.86
C ILE A 152 -7.38 5.28 3.78
N GLY A 153 -6.07 5.07 3.91
CA GLY A 153 -5.40 3.78 3.78
C GLY A 153 -4.91 3.44 2.37
N GLY A 154 -4.94 2.16 2.02
CA GLY A 154 -4.53 1.66 0.69
C GLY A 154 -3.01 1.60 0.52
N PRO A 155 -2.41 2.30 -0.47
CA PRO A 155 -0.96 2.26 -0.73
C PRO A 155 -0.08 2.83 0.39
N SER A 156 -0.71 3.53 1.34
CA SER A 156 -0.07 4.02 2.55
C SER A 156 -0.12 3.05 3.72
N GLY A 157 -0.59 1.83 3.50
CA GLY A 157 -0.87 0.85 4.54
C GLY A 157 -2.26 1.06 5.15
N ALA A 158 -2.56 0.31 6.21
CA ALA A 158 -3.82 0.41 6.94
C ALA A 158 -3.61 1.22 8.23
N PRO A 159 -4.06 2.49 8.29
CA PRO A 159 -4.05 3.24 9.53
C PRO A 159 -4.96 2.60 10.58
N GLY A 160 -4.74 2.91 11.85
CA GLY A 160 -5.52 2.33 12.92
C GLY A 160 -5.17 2.89 14.28
N PHE A 161 -5.77 2.33 15.33
CA PHE A 161 -5.55 2.74 16.70
C PHE A 161 -4.87 1.65 17.50
N ASP A 162 -3.86 2.02 18.28
CA ASP A 162 -3.31 1.11 19.28
C ASP A 162 -4.25 0.97 20.49
N LYS A 163 -3.89 0.08 21.43
CA LYS A 163 -4.69 -0.18 22.63
C LYS A 163 -4.84 1.02 23.57
N GLN A 164 -3.95 2.01 23.48
CA GLN A 164 -4.04 3.25 24.25
C GLN A 164 -4.93 4.30 23.55
N GLY A 165 -5.42 4.01 22.34
CA GLY A 165 -6.26 4.92 21.58
C GLY A 165 -5.47 5.99 20.82
N ARG A 166 -4.20 5.73 20.52
CA ARG A 166 -3.35 6.59 19.68
C ARG A 166 -3.45 6.15 18.23
N LEU A 167 -3.55 7.13 17.34
CA LEU A 167 -3.69 6.92 15.90
C LEU A 167 -2.32 6.63 15.27
N VAL A 168 -2.16 5.47 14.63
CA VAL A 168 -0.96 5.05 13.92
C VAL A 168 -1.21 5.11 12.41
N TYR A 169 -0.33 5.80 11.68
CA TYR A 169 -0.43 5.96 10.24
C TYR A 169 0.90 6.39 9.62
N ARG A 170 1.08 6.11 8.32
CA ARG A 170 2.23 6.60 7.56
C ARG A 170 1.98 8.07 7.18
N ALA A 171 2.71 8.99 7.80
CA ALA A 171 2.57 10.41 7.51
C ALA A 171 3.11 10.73 6.09
N PRO A 172 2.51 11.69 5.37
CA PRO A 172 2.95 12.08 4.02
C PRO A 172 4.38 12.66 4.05
N PRO A 173 5.09 12.63 2.91
CA PRO A 173 6.42 13.25 2.84
C PRO A 173 6.30 14.76 3.06
N SER A 174 7.26 15.33 3.79
CA SER A 174 7.38 16.79 3.93
C SER A 174 8.10 17.36 2.72
N PHE A 175 7.37 17.99 1.80
CA PHE A 175 7.98 18.69 0.67
C PHE A 175 8.43 20.09 1.09
N ASN A 176 9.74 20.28 1.25
CA ASN A 176 10.30 21.61 1.41
C ASN A 176 10.42 22.29 0.05
N PHE A 177 9.35 22.94 -0.40
CA PHE A 177 9.45 23.96 -1.43
C PHE A 177 10.11 25.18 -0.81
N ARG A 178 11.44 25.18 -0.66
CA ARG A 178 12.18 26.38 -0.29
C ARG A 178 12.24 27.28 -1.53
N PRO A 179 11.64 28.48 -1.52
CA PRO A 179 12.03 29.51 -2.47
C PRO A 179 13.53 29.72 -2.30
N ALA A 180 14.27 29.91 -3.40
CA ALA A 180 15.70 30.16 -3.33
C ALA A 180 15.99 31.30 -2.32
N PRO A 181 17.01 31.17 -1.45
CA PRO A 181 17.40 32.23 -0.53
C PRO A 181 17.65 33.52 -1.33
N GLY A 182 16.86 34.57 -1.06
CA GLY A 182 16.85 35.82 -1.84
C GLY A 182 15.48 36.20 -2.42
N ALA A 183 14.46 35.33 -2.34
CA ALA A 183 13.08 35.61 -2.75
C ALA A 183 12.31 36.55 -1.79
N GLY A 184 13.02 37.38 -1.03
CA GLY A 184 12.45 38.41 -0.17
C GLY A 184 12.33 39.73 -0.93
N GLY A 185 11.10 40.06 -1.33
CA GLY A 185 10.72 41.43 -1.68
C GLY A 185 11.05 41.87 -3.10
N GLY A 186 10.08 41.77 -4.00
CA GLY A 186 10.12 42.45 -5.29
C GLY A 186 8.93 42.06 -6.14
N GLY A 187 8.12 43.05 -6.53
CA GLY A 187 6.86 42.88 -7.23
C GLY A 187 6.96 42.08 -8.55
N ALA A 188 5.79 41.78 -9.09
CA ALA A 188 5.61 41.17 -10.40
C ALA A 188 6.52 41.85 -11.44
N GLY A 189 7.57 41.13 -11.88
CA GLY A 189 8.57 41.67 -12.81
C GLY A 189 9.99 41.11 -12.66
N GLY A 190 10.28 40.32 -11.62
CA GLY A 190 11.62 39.76 -11.38
C GLY A 190 12.00 38.56 -12.27
N THR A 191 13.15 38.69 -12.90
CA THR A 191 13.79 37.79 -13.88
C THR A 191 14.12 36.38 -13.36
N GLY A 192 13.78 35.36 -14.15
CA GLY A 192 14.63 34.19 -14.46
C GLY A 192 15.27 33.37 -13.33
N LEU A 193 14.72 33.31 -12.12
CA LEU A 193 15.31 32.45 -11.08
C LEU A 193 15.14 30.95 -11.43
N PRO A 194 16.18 30.12 -11.30
CA PRO A 194 16.11 28.71 -11.64
C PRO A 194 15.18 27.98 -10.67
N PHE A 195 14.10 27.41 -11.20
CA PHE A 195 13.27 26.45 -10.48
C PHE A 195 14.15 25.29 -10.01
N THR A 196 14.31 25.12 -8.70
CA THR A 196 14.96 23.94 -8.13
C THR A 196 13.88 22.90 -7.85
N PRO A 197 13.92 21.70 -8.48
CA PRO A 197 12.95 20.65 -8.22
C PRO A 197 12.88 20.32 -6.72
N PRO A 198 11.68 20.03 -6.18
CA PRO A 198 11.56 19.59 -4.80
C PRO A 198 12.35 18.31 -4.60
N GLN A 199 13.16 18.26 -3.54
CA GLN A 199 13.80 17.01 -3.12
C GLN A 199 12.76 16.11 -2.46
N PHE A 200 12.61 14.90 -3.00
CA PHE A 200 11.75 13.88 -2.42
C PHE A 200 12.54 13.13 -1.35
N PRO A 201 12.05 13.04 -0.10
CA PRO A 201 12.71 12.23 0.91
C PRO A 201 12.71 10.76 0.47
N ASP A 202 13.80 10.04 0.77
CA ASP A 202 13.94 8.61 0.50
C ASP A 202 13.24 7.72 1.55
N SER A 203 12.73 8.36 2.61
CA SER A 203 12.08 7.71 3.75
C SER A 203 10.84 8.49 4.20
N MET A 204 9.80 7.78 4.64
CA MET A 204 8.60 8.37 5.23
C MET A 204 8.40 7.88 6.67
N PRO A 205 8.02 8.76 7.62
CA PRO A 205 7.82 8.36 9.00
C PRO A 205 6.49 7.63 9.17
N LEU A 206 6.55 6.51 9.89
CA LEU A 206 5.40 5.89 10.51
C LEU A 206 5.22 6.54 11.88
N VAL A 207 4.10 7.22 12.08
CA VAL A 207 3.87 8.04 13.26
C VAL A 207 2.75 7.47 14.13
N ARG A 208 2.80 7.84 15.40
CA ARG A 208 1.77 7.58 16.39
C ARG A 208 1.34 8.91 17.00
N LEU A 209 0.05 9.22 16.91
CA LEU A 209 -0.53 10.49 17.34
C LEU A 209 -1.51 10.27 18.50
N GLU A 210 -1.30 11.01 19.59
CA GLU A 210 -2.25 11.08 20.69
C GLU A 210 -3.36 12.09 20.35
N LEU A 211 -4.62 11.65 20.33
CA LEU A 211 -5.73 12.50 19.86
C LEU A 211 -5.96 13.71 20.75
N THR A 212 -5.79 13.56 22.07
CA THR A 212 -6.10 14.62 23.05
C THR A 212 -5.05 15.73 23.04
N THR A 213 -3.77 15.36 23.11
CA THR A 213 -2.66 16.32 23.21
C THR A 213 -2.11 16.72 21.83
N ARG A 214 -2.48 15.99 20.77
CA ARG A 214 -1.91 16.08 19.41
C ARG A 214 -0.40 15.83 19.37
N LYS A 215 0.17 15.24 20.43
CA LYS A 215 1.57 14.83 20.45
C LYS A 215 1.79 13.73 19.42
N VAL A 216 2.87 13.85 18.65
CA VAL A 216 3.27 12.89 17.62
C VAL A 216 4.60 12.28 18.01
N ASP A 217 4.65 10.94 18.05
CA ASP A 217 5.88 10.16 18.15
C ASP A 217 6.17 9.50 16.80
N THR A 218 7.45 9.37 16.44
CA THR A 218 7.86 8.56 15.27
C THR A 218 8.19 7.15 15.72
N LEU A 219 7.53 6.14 15.15
CA LEU A 219 7.74 4.74 15.49
C LEU A 219 8.90 4.15 14.68
N ALA A 220 8.90 4.41 13.36
CA ALA A 220 9.86 3.90 12.41
C ALA A 220 9.91 4.77 11.15
N PHE A 221 10.92 4.54 10.31
CA PHE A 221 10.99 5.07 8.96
C PHE A 221 10.84 3.93 7.95
N LEU A 222 10.08 4.19 6.88
CA LEU A 222 9.87 3.28 5.75
C LEU A 222 10.62 3.81 4.54
N LYS A 223 11.38 2.96 3.86
CA LYS A 223 11.96 3.30 2.56
C LYS A 223 10.85 3.53 1.53
N THR A 224 10.88 4.67 0.85
CA THR A 224 9.83 5.09 -0.09
C THR A 224 10.32 5.23 -1.52
N PRO A 225 9.40 5.30 -2.51
CA PRO A 225 9.80 5.40 -3.91
C PRO A 225 10.73 6.59 -4.14
N LYS A 226 11.87 6.33 -4.79
CA LYS A 226 12.72 7.39 -5.33
C LYS A 226 12.01 7.98 -6.53
N VAL A 227 11.73 9.28 -6.47
CA VAL A 227 11.17 10.03 -7.60
C VAL A 227 12.30 10.71 -8.33
N THR A 228 12.54 10.29 -9.57
CA THR A 228 13.53 10.92 -10.45
C THR A 228 12.80 11.85 -11.42
N MET A 229 13.25 13.10 -11.52
CA MET A 229 12.69 14.11 -12.40
C MET A 229 13.69 14.46 -13.50
N HIS A 230 13.24 14.44 -14.75
CA HIS A 230 13.97 14.92 -15.91
C HIS A 230 13.40 16.28 -16.33
N MET A 231 14.23 17.32 -16.28
CA MET A 231 13.89 18.65 -16.79
C MET A 231 14.45 18.81 -18.20
N SER A 232 13.64 19.29 -19.12
CA SER A 232 14.06 19.70 -20.46
C SER A 232 13.54 21.09 -20.78
N GLN A 233 14.32 21.92 -21.46
CA GLN A 233 13.90 23.22 -21.94
C GLN A 233 13.89 23.22 -23.47
N ASP A 234 12.80 23.68 -24.10
CA ASP A 234 12.75 23.83 -25.56
C ASP A 234 13.34 25.17 -26.03
N ALA A 235 13.48 25.33 -27.35
CA ALA A 235 14.08 26.51 -27.98
C ALA A 235 13.34 27.83 -27.69
N ASN A 236 12.07 27.75 -27.28
CA ASN A 236 11.26 28.91 -26.88
C ASN A 236 11.40 29.22 -25.39
N GLY A 237 12.32 28.55 -24.70
CA GLY A 237 12.56 28.69 -23.27
C GLY A 237 11.54 27.94 -22.40
N ARG A 238 10.66 27.10 -22.98
CA ARG A 238 9.63 26.40 -22.20
C ARG A 238 10.22 25.21 -21.46
N VAL A 239 10.04 25.19 -20.15
CA VAL A 239 10.51 24.11 -19.28
C VAL A 239 9.43 23.01 -19.17
N SER A 240 9.82 21.77 -19.46
CA SER A 240 9.04 20.56 -19.22
C SER A 240 9.72 19.74 -18.13
N MET A 241 8.96 19.29 -17.14
CA MET A 241 9.43 18.36 -16.12
C MET A 241 8.66 17.05 -16.22
N ASN A 242 9.38 15.96 -16.49
CA ASN A 242 8.83 14.62 -16.64
C ASN A 242 9.41 13.71 -15.55
N SER A 243 8.60 12.85 -14.95
CA SER A 243 9.10 11.84 -14.01
C SER A 243 9.60 10.61 -14.76
N ILE A 244 10.78 10.11 -14.38
CA ILE A 244 11.29 8.80 -14.82
C ILE A 244 10.74 7.75 -13.86
N ASN A 245 9.94 6.84 -14.40
CA ASN A 245 9.28 5.77 -13.66
C ASN A 245 10.22 4.57 -13.47
N ASN A 246 10.48 4.21 -12.21
CA ASN A 246 10.96 2.88 -11.87
C ASN A 246 9.78 2.04 -11.35
N PRO A 247 9.29 1.07 -12.14
CA PRO A 247 8.11 0.28 -11.80
C PRO A 247 8.39 -0.88 -10.83
N MET A 248 9.66 -1.18 -10.54
CA MET A 248 10.06 -2.27 -9.64
C MET A 248 11.05 -1.80 -8.59
N GLN A 249 10.56 -0.96 -7.69
CA GLN A 249 11.36 -0.48 -6.56
C GLN A 249 11.25 -1.43 -5.37
N VAL A 250 12.36 -1.62 -4.66
CA VAL A 250 12.41 -2.35 -3.39
C VAL A 250 12.00 -1.39 -2.27
N LEU A 251 10.77 -1.55 -1.78
CA LEU A 251 10.11 -0.63 -0.85
C LEU A 251 9.65 -1.35 0.40
N ASP A 252 9.75 -0.68 1.55
CA ASP A 252 9.24 -1.24 2.80
C ASP A 252 7.72 -1.11 2.88
N ASP A 253 7.12 -1.95 3.71
CA ASP A 253 5.70 -1.87 4.03
C ASP A 253 5.48 -2.08 5.53
N TRP A 254 4.24 -1.92 6.01
CA TRP A 254 3.97 -1.98 7.43
C TRP A 254 2.54 -2.43 7.76
N ALA A 255 2.35 -2.88 8.99
CA ALA A 255 1.03 -3.13 9.55
C ALA A 255 0.97 -2.79 11.04
N LEU A 256 -0.21 -2.34 11.48
CA LEU A 256 -0.60 -2.34 12.89
C LEU A 256 -1.34 -3.64 13.19
N LEU A 257 -0.98 -4.31 14.28
CA LEU A 257 -1.63 -5.52 14.76
C LEU A 257 -2.66 -5.25 15.85
N ALA A 258 -3.57 -6.20 16.07
CA ALA A 258 -4.65 -6.10 17.05
C ALA A 258 -4.17 -5.88 18.49
N ASP A 259 -2.95 -6.32 18.82
CA ASP A 259 -2.35 -6.13 20.13
C ASP A 259 -1.75 -4.72 20.35
N GLY A 260 -1.64 -3.92 19.28
CA GLY A 260 -1.00 -2.61 19.24
C GLY A 260 0.45 -2.64 18.75
N SER A 261 1.00 -3.80 18.45
CA SER A 261 2.33 -3.96 17.86
C SER A 261 2.35 -3.43 16.43
N VAL A 262 3.48 -2.85 16.04
CA VAL A 262 3.71 -2.34 14.69
C VAL A 262 4.82 -3.16 14.05
N ALA A 263 4.48 -3.79 12.91
CA ALA A 263 5.40 -4.52 12.06
C ALA A 263 5.85 -3.63 10.91
N VAL A 264 7.16 -3.48 10.71
CA VAL A 264 7.73 -2.91 9.49
C VAL A 264 8.41 -4.04 8.73
N VAL A 265 7.89 -4.33 7.54
CA VAL A 265 8.39 -5.39 6.67
C VAL A 265 9.45 -4.81 5.74
N ARG A 266 10.69 -5.30 5.85
CA ARG A 266 11.82 -4.83 5.05
C ARG A 266 11.95 -5.62 3.76
N ALA A 267 11.76 -4.96 2.63
CA ALA A 267 11.78 -5.65 1.33
C ALA A 267 13.19 -6.08 0.88
N ARG A 268 14.25 -5.48 1.43
CA ARG A 268 15.62 -5.74 1.00
C ARG A 268 16.07 -7.19 1.22
N ASP A 269 15.67 -7.78 2.33
CA ASP A 269 16.10 -9.11 2.77
C ASP A 269 15.02 -9.85 3.57
N TYR A 270 13.77 -9.38 3.47
CA TYR A 270 12.57 -10.02 3.99
C TYR A 270 12.63 -10.36 5.48
N HIS A 271 13.04 -9.39 6.29
CA HIS A 271 12.89 -9.44 7.75
C HIS A 271 11.83 -8.44 8.22
N ILE A 272 11.44 -8.55 9.49
CA ILE A 272 10.46 -7.68 10.11
C ILE A 272 11.10 -6.98 11.31
N ASP A 273 10.99 -5.66 11.34
CA ASP A 273 11.25 -4.85 12.53
C ASP A 273 9.94 -4.65 13.30
N TRP A 274 9.96 -5.00 14.57
CA TRP A 274 8.82 -4.88 15.47
C TRP A 274 9.00 -3.71 16.42
N THR A 275 7.92 -2.95 16.62
CA THR A 275 7.76 -2.05 17.75
C THR A 275 6.56 -2.51 18.56
N LEU A 276 6.80 -3.00 19.78
CA LEU A 276 5.77 -3.52 20.67
C LEU A 276 5.00 -2.39 21.36
N PRO A 277 3.83 -2.66 21.99
CA PRO A 277 2.99 -1.63 22.60
C PRO A 277 3.69 -0.86 23.74
N ASP A 278 4.61 -1.51 24.44
CA ASP A 278 5.46 -0.92 25.49
C ASP A 278 6.60 -0.04 24.93
N GLY A 279 6.78 -0.03 23.61
CA GLY A 279 7.82 0.71 22.90
C GLY A 279 9.13 -0.06 22.71
N SER A 280 9.25 -1.27 23.26
CA SER A 280 10.40 -2.14 23.00
C SER A 280 10.45 -2.55 21.53
N LYS A 281 11.67 -2.79 21.04
CA LYS A 281 11.93 -3.08 19.63
C LYS A 281 12.73 -4.36 19.51
N HIS A 282 12.39 -5.17 18.52
CA HIS A 282 13.16 -6.34 18.14
C HIS A 282 13.00 -6.58 16.63
N SER A 283 13.89 -7.38 16.06
CA SER A 283 13.83 -7.73 14.64
C SER A 283 13.90 -9.24 14.49
N THR A 284 13.20 -9.77 13.49
CA THR A 284 13.40 -11.16 13.09
C THR A 284 14.77 -11.32 12.42
N GLY A 285 15.25 -12.57 12.34
CA GLY A 285 16.23 -12.90 11.30
C GLY A 285 15.65 -12.71 9.90
N LYS A 286 16.48 -12.88 8.87
CA LYS A 286 15.98 -12.96 7.48
C LYS A 286 15.02 -14.13 7.39
N MET A 287 13.77 -13.86 7.01
CA MET A 287 12.79 -14.92 6.88
C MET A 287 13.05 -15.71 5.59
N PRO A 288 12.79 -17.02 5.58
CA PRO A 288 12.88 -17.80 4.36
C PRO A 288 11.92 -17.22 3.31
N PHE A 289 12.41 -17.05 2.08
CA PHE A 289 11.63 -16.57 0.94
C PHE A 289 12.15 -17.17 -0.35
N ALA A 290 11.26 -17.54 -1.25
CA ALA A 290 11.61 -18.06 -2.57
C ALA A 290 11.90 -16.89 -3.52
N TRP A 291 13.11 -16.34 -3.44
CA TRP A 291 13.57 -15.24 -4.28
C TRP A 291 13.63 -15.64 -5.75
N ARG A 292 13.04 -14.81 -6.62
CA ARG A 292 13.08 -15.02 -8.07
C ARG A 292 14.11 -14.10 -8.70
N HIS A 293 15.17 -14.69 -9.23
CA HIS A 293 16.16 -13.98 -10.01
C HIS A 293 15.53 -13.41 -11.29
N LEU A 294 15.97 -12.21 -11.68
CA LEU A 294 15.54 -11.50 -12.86
C LEU A 294 16.76 -11.33 -13.78
N ASP A 295 16.84 -12.17 -14.80
CA ASP A 295 17.81 -11.94 -15.86
C ASP A 295 17.43 -10.73 -16.73
N ASP A 296 18.37 -10.27 -17.55
CA ASP A 296 18.18 -9.09 -18.40
C ASP A 296 16.97 -9.23 -19.33
N SER A 297 16.73 -10.42 -19.87
CA SER A 297 15.59 -10.67 -20.75
C SER A 297 14.25 -10.52 -20.02
N THR A 298 14.19 -10.97 -18.77
CA THR A 298 13.02 -10.85 -17.89
C THR A 298 12.79 -9.39 -17.49
N LYS A 299 13.87 -8.65 -17.19
CA LYS A 299 13.79 -7.21 -16.88
C LYS A 299 13.28 -6.41 -18.08
N VAL A 300 13.77 -6.69 -19.28
CA VAL A 300 13.30 -6.05 -20.54
C VAL A 300 11.82 -6.36 -20.78
N ALA A 301 11.43 -7.63 -20.75
CA ALA A 301 10.03 -8.04 -20.96
C ALA A 301 9.08 -7.41 -19.93
N PHE A 302 9.51 -7.27 -18.68
CA PHE A 302 8.75 -6.58 -17.64
C PHE A 302 8.58 -5.09 -17.92
N LEU A 303 9.63 -4.39 -18.35
CA LEU A 303 9.53 -2.96 -18.70
C LEU A 303 8.62 -2.73 -19.89
N ASP A 304 8.72 -3.55 -20.94
CA ASP A 304 7.91 -3.40 -22.15
C ASP A 304 6.43 -3.67 -21.87
N SER A 305 6.12 -4.74 -21.12
CA SER A 305 4.75 -5.03 -20.70
C SER A 305 4.18 -3.94 -19.77
N THR A 306 4.98 -3.42 -18.84
CA THR A 306 4.56 -2.33 -17.96
C THR A 306 4.32 -1.04 -18.72
N ARG A 307 5.18 -0.71 -19.69
CA ARG A 307 5.03 0.45 -20.57
C ARG A 307 3.72 0.36 -21.35
N ALA A 308 3.47 -0.76 -22.03
CA ALA A 308 2.24 -0.96 -22.79
C ALA A 308 0.98 -0.83 -21.92
N ALA A 309 1.02 -1.40 -20.71
CA ALA A 309 -0.13 -1.39 -19.82
C ALA A 309 -0.38 0.01 -19.21
N MET A 310 0.66 0.74 -18.81
CA MET A 310 0.51 2.11 -18.32
C MET A 310 0.13 3.09 -19.43
N GLU A 311 0.61 2.88 -20.66
CA GLU A 311 0.22 3.70 -21.81
C GLU A 311 -1.26 3.53 -22.13
N LYS A 312 -1.77 2.30 -22.10
CA LYS A 312 -3.20 2.03 -22.22
C LYS A 312 -4.02 2.72 -21.13
N LEU A 313 -3.54 2.75 -19.89
CA LEU A 313 -4.20 3.47 -18.79
C LEU A 313 -4.18 5.00 -19.03
N ARG A 314 -3.07 5.53 -19.54
CA ARG A 314 -2.92 6.95 -19.90
C ARG A 314 -3.91 7.35 -20.99
N GLU A 315 -4.04 6.55 -22.05
CA GLU A 315 -5.01 6.78 -23.13
C GLU A 315 -6.45 6.76 -22.62
N GLN A 316 -6.79 5.78 -21.76
CA GLN A 316 -8.11 5.72 -21.13
C GLN A 316 -8.39 6.94 -20.23
N ALA A 317 -7.38 7.41 -19.49
CA ALA A 317 -7.50 8.61 -18.65
C ALA A 317 -7.75 9.86 -19.50
N LEU A 318 -7.00 10.03 -20.59
CA LEU A 318 -7.21 11.14 -21.53
C LEU A 318 -8.59 11.09 -22.19
N ALA A 319 -9.05 9.91 -22.60
CA ALA A 319 -10.39 9.74 -23.17
C ALA A 319 -11.49 10.14 -22.18
N ARG A 320 -11.34 9.78 -20.89
CA ARG A 320 -12.29 10.19 -19.83
C ARG A 320 -12.25 11.70 -19.57
N GLN A 321 -11.06 12.30 -19.59
CA GLN A 321 -10.91 13.75 -19.43
C GLN A 321 -11.55 14.51 -20.60
N ALA A 322 -11.35 14.03 -21.84
CA ALA A 322 -11.99 14.59 -23.03
C ALA A 322 -13.52 14.47 -22.99
N ALA A 323 -14.05 13.41 -22.37
CA ALA A 323 -15.49 13.20 -22.17
C ALA A 323 -16.09 14.03 -21.00
N GLY A 324 -15.37 15.00 -20.45
CA GLY A 324 -15.87 15.84 -19.34
C GLY A 324 -15.81 15.19 -17.96
N GLY A 325 -15.15 14.04 -17.81
CA GLY A 325 -14.87 13.42 -16.52
C GLY A 325 -13.82 14.25 -15.75
N GLY A 326 -14.22 14.87 -14.64
CA GLY A 326 -13.34 15.67 -13.79
C GLY A 326 -12.12 14.90 -13.25
N SER A 327 -11.02 15.64 -13.05
CA SER A 327 -9.68 15.30 -12.51
C SER A 327 -9.07 13.95 -12.93
N ALA A 328 -7.89 14.01 -13.54
CA ALA A 328 -7.10 12.85 -13.94
C ALA A 328 -6.90 11.87 -12.76
N PRO A 329 -7.14 10.56 -12.96
CA PRO A 329 -6.85 9.58 -11.92
C PRO A 329 -5.34 9.63 -11.59
N ILE A 330 -5.01 9.46 -10.31
CA ILE A 330 -3.64 9.06 -9.94
C ILE A 330 -3.39 7.73 -10.64
N VAL A 331 -2.55 7.73 -11.67
CA VAL A 331 -2.25 6.55 -12.49
C VAL A 331 -1.48 5.54 -11.64
N GLY A 332 -2.22 4.64 -10.99
CA GLY A 332 -1.69 3.42 -10.38
C GLY A 332 -1.43 2.38 -11.47
N GLY A 333 -0.26 1.74 -11.44
CA GLY A 333 0.09 0.69 -12.39
C GLY A 333 -0.86 -0.52 -12.35
N PRO A 334 -0.77 -1.43 -13.34
CA PRO A 334 -1.66 -2.56 -13.49
C PRO A 334 -1.28 -3.64 -12.47
N GLY A 335 -1.84 -3.57 -11.27
CA GLY A 335 -1.57 -4.55 -10.22
C GLY A 335 -2.43 -4.44 -8.96
N GLY A 336 -3.43 -3.55 -8.92
CA GLY A 336 -4.33 -3.40 -7.77
C GLY A 336 -3.67 -2.91 -6.47
N GLY A 337 -2.35 -2.72 -6.44
CA GLY A 337 -1.64 -2.01 -5.39
C GLY A 337 -1.33 -0.60 -5.90
N GLY A 338 -2.08 0.39 -5.43
CA GLY A 338 -1.92 1.79 -5.82
C GLY A 338 -0.62 2.44 -5.34
N GLY A 339 0.50 1.72 -5.29
CA GLY A 339 1.84 2.28 -5.03
C GLY A 339 2.41 3.08 -6.21
N GLY A 340 1.58 3.43 -7.19
CA GLY A 340 1.98 4.29 -8.30
C GLY A 340 2.36 5.66 -7.78
N VAL A 341 3.62 6.02 -7.97
CA VAL A 341 4.14 7.38 -7.80
C VAL A 341 3.18 8.32 -8.55
N PRO A 342 2.69 9.41 -7.94
CA PRO A 342 2.00 10.41 -8.74
C PRO A 342 2.95 10.84 -9.85
N VAL A 343 2.55 10.64 -11.11
CA VAL A 343 3.27 11.19 -12.26
C VAL A 343 3.04 12.69 -12.19
N ILE A 344 3.98 13.38 -11.55
CA ILE A 344 3.95 14.83 -11.39
C ILE A 344 4.53 15.42 -12.68
N SER A 345 3.66 15.75 -13.63
CA SER A 345 4.02 16.52 -14.82
C SER A 345 3.59 17.98 -14.64
N PHE A 346 4.56 18.90 -14.61
CA PHE A 346 4.29 20.33 -14.65
C PHE A 346 4.78 20.90 -15.98
N ARG A 347 3.92 21.70 -16.61
CA ARG A 347 4.28 22.58 -17.72
C ARG A 347 4.13 24.01 -17.22
N MET A 348 5.21 24.76 -17.17
CA MET A 348 5.15 26.21 -16.91
C MET A 348 5.27 26.93 -18.24
N GLU A 349 4.20 27.59 -18.64
CA GLU A 349 4.16 28.43 -19.83
C GLU A 349 4.49 29.87 -19.40
N GLY A 350 5.69 30.34 -19.75
CA GLY A 350 6.05 31.74 -19.56
C GLY A 350 5.29 32.57 -20.60
N GLY A 351 4.29 33.33 -20.16
CA GLY A 351 3.60 34.29 -21.04
C GLY A 351 4.57 35.39 -21.52
N PRO A 352 4.38 35.93 -22.73
CA PRO A 352 5.23 37.01 -23.26
C PRO A 352 5.16 38.24 -22.34
N PRO A 353 6.25 39.05 -22.27
CA PRO A 353 6.31 40.22 -21.41
C PRO A 353 5.25 41.25 -21.83
N GLY A 354 4.15 41.34 -21.07
CA GLY A 354 3.12 42.34 -21.27
C GLY A 354 3.68 43.72 -20.93
N GLY A 355 3.61 44.65 -21.89
CA GLY A 355 4.07 46.03 -21.76
C GLY A 355 3.43 46.75 -20.57
N GLY A 356 4.25 47.57 -19.90
CA GLY A 356 3.85 48.38 -18.76
C GLY A 356 2.70 49.32 -19.10
N GLY A 357 1.62 49.21 -18.33
CA GLY A 357 0.50 50.13 -18.33
C GLY A 357 -0.11 50.15 -16.94
N ASP A 358 0.18 51.20 -16.18
CA ASP A 358 -0.37 51.46 -14.85
C ASP A 358 -1.87 51.82 -14.97
N GLY A 359 -2.72 50.86 -14.63
CA GLY A 359 -4.15 51.06 -14.47
C GLY A 359 -4.71 50.07 -13.44
N PRO A 360 -5.66 50.48 -12.58
CA PRO A 360 -6.20 49.62 -11.54
C PRO A 360 -6.93 48.43 -12.17
N ARG A 361 -6.43 47.21 -11.92
CA ARG A 361 -7.05 45.97 -12.40
C ARG A 361 -8.32 45.68 -11.59
N PRO A 362 -9.48 45.46 -12.22
CA PRO A 362 -10.68 45.02 -11.51
C PRO A 362 -10.48 43.60 -10.96
N GLN A 363 -10.69 43.49 -9.65
CA GLN A 363 -10.53 42.31 -8.83
C GLN A 363 -11.74 41.38 -9.01
N ASN A 364 -11.87 40.70 -10.17
CA ASN A 364 -12.81 39.57 -10.36
C ASN A 364 -12.68 38.82 -11.70
N GLN A 365 -11.48 38.71 -12.28
CA GLN A 365 -11.27 37.79 -13.40
C GLN A 365 -10.83 36.41 -12.87
N GLN A 366 -11.71 35.43 -13.04
CA GLN A 366 -11.39 34.00 -12.99
C GLN A 366 -10.07 33.74 -13.73
N PRO A 367 -9.18 32.87 -13.22
CA PRO A 367 -8.03 32.42 -13.99
C PRO A 367 -8.56 31.82 -15.30
N GLY A 368 -8.22 32.48 -16.42
CA GLY A 368 -8.60 32.04 -17.76
C GLY A 368 -8.18 30.60 -17.98
N ALA A 369 -8.98 29.88 -18.76
CA ALA A 369 -8.79 28.49 -19.15
C ALA A 369 -7.38 28.26 -19.75
N GLY A 370 -6.41 27.97 -18.89
CA GLY A 370 -5.13 27.40 -19.29
C GLY A 370 -5.39 26.04 -19.91
N GLY A 371 -4.85 25.81 -21.10
CA GLY A 371 -5.05 24.59 -21.88
C GLY A 371 -4.88 23.33 -21.03
N ALA A 372 -5.73 22.33 -21.28
CA ALA A 372 -5.73 21.07 -20.53
C ALA A 372 -4.30 20.53 -20.35
N PRO A 373 -3.88 20.15 -19.12
CA PRO A 373 -2.56 19.58 -18.91
C PRO A 373 -2.43 18.32 -19.76
N THR A 374 -1.59 18.37 -20.80
CA THR A 374 -1.28 17.20 -21.63
C THR A 374 -0.43 16.25 -20.78
N ILE A 375 -0.91 15.04 -20.51
CA ILE A 375 -0.12 14.02 -19.78
C ILE A 375 1.00 13.55 -20.73
N PRO A 376 2.28 13.85 -20.45
CA PRO A 376 3.38 13.47 -21.32
C PRO A 376 3.57 11.94 -21.35
N PRO A 377 4.23 11.39 -22.39
CA PRO A 377 4.59 9.98 -22.41
C PRO A 377 5.42 9.58 -21.19
N LEU A 378 5.18 8.38 -20.67
CA LEU A 378 5.90 7.86 -19.52
C LEU A 378 7.32 7.46 -19.92
N GLN A 379 8.30 8.02 -19.21
CA GLN A 379 9.69 7.58 -19.31
C GLN A 379 9.94 6.52 -18.26
N PHE A 380 10.73 5.50 -18.61
CA PHE A 380 11.07 4.39 -17.72
C PHE A 380 12.58 4.31 -17.56
N VAL A 381 13.02 3.81 -16.41
CA VAL A 381 14.43 3.46 -16.19
C VAL A 381 14.89 2.33 -17.12
N PRO A 382 16.20 2.25 -17.47
CA PRO A 382 16.73 1.12 -18.21
C PRO A 382 16.69 -0.19 -17.40
N PRO A 383 16.76 -1.38 -18.04
CA PRO A 383 16.77 -2.67 -17.35
C PRO A 383 17.85 -2.80 -16.27
N SER A 384 19.03 -2.19 -16.48
CA SER A 384 20.14 -2.20 -15.52
C SER A 384 19.83 -1.51 -14.19
N GLU A 385 18.80 -0.66 -14.13
CA GLU A 385 18.33 -0.02 -12.90
C GLU A 385 17.23 -0.82 -12.17
N LEU A 386 16.77 -1.93 -12.76
CA LEU A 386 15.88 -2.87 -12.07
C LEU A 386 16.67 -3.85 -11.19
N PRO A 387 16.13 -4.26 -10.03
CA PRO A 387 16.81 -5.18 -9.13
C PRO A 387 17.03 -6.56 -9.78
N ASP A 388 18.11 -7.25 -9.40
CA ASP A 388 18.42 -8.61 -9.88
C ASP A 388 17.48 -9.68 -9.33
N TYR A 389 16.70 -9.34 -8.30
CA TYR A 389 15.68 -10.21 -7.73
C TYR A 389 14.36 -9.44 -7.63
N ALA A 390 13.26 -10.14 -7.93
CA ALA A 390 11.93 -9.58 -7.72
C ALA A 390 11.74 -9.23 -6.23
N PRO A 391 11.25 -8.02 -5.90
CA PRO A 391 10.90 -7.69 -4.53
C PRO A 391 9.92 -8.72 -3.94
N PRO A 392 9.99 -9.02 -2.63
CA PRO A 392 9.17 -10.07 -2.04
C PRO A 392 7.69 -9.69 -1.96
N PHE A 393 7.36 -8.40 -2.02
CA PHE A 393 6.02 -7.85 -2.00
C PHE A 393 5.98 -6.47 -2.69
N ALA A 394 4.78 -5.96 -2.92
CA ALA A 394 4.53 -4.59 -3.40
C ALA A 394 4.00 -3.72 -2.23
N PRO A 395 4.03 -2.37 -2.33
CA PRO A 395 3.46 -1.50 -1.29
C PRO A 395 1.98 -1.80 -0.99
N GLY A 396 1.60 -1.77 0.29
CA GLY A 396 0.24 -2.09 0.75
C GLY A 396 -0.08 -3.59 0.77
N ALA A 397 0.95 -4.45 0.79
CA ALA A 397 0.85 -5.89 0.93
C ALA A 397 0.70 -6.37 2.37
N ALA A 398 1.16 -5.59 3.35
CA ALA A 398 1.13 -5.95 4.77
C ALA A 398 -0.19 -5.53 5.45
N ARG A 399 -0.80 -6.45 6.23
CA ARG A 399 -1.99 -6.19 7.04
C ARG A 399 -1.97 -7.02 8.33
N GLY A 400 -2.48 -6.47 9.42
CA GLY A 400 -2.79 -7.23 10.62
C GLY A 400 -4.17 -7.86 10.54
N ASP A 401 -4.31 -9.11 11.00
CA ASP A 401 -5.62 -9.71 11.26
C ASP A 401 -6.10 -9.41 12.69
N VAL A 402 -7.33 -9.83 13.00
CA VAL A 402 -7.93 -9.62 14.33
C VAL A 402 -7.37 -10.55 15.41
N GLU A 403 -6.62 -11.58 15.03
CA GLU A 403 -5.98 -12.55 15.92
C GLU A 403 -4.54 -12.13 16.28
N GLY A 404 -4.05 -11.02 15.73
CA GLY A 404 -2.70 -10.52 15.98
C GLY A 404 -1.64 -11.15 15.08
N ASN A 405 -2.01 -11.72 13.93
CA ASN A 405 -1.05 -12.16 12.93
C ASN A 405 -0.82 -11.09 11.87
N LEU A 406 0.40 -11.01 11.37
CA LEU A 406 0.78 -10.23 10.21
C LEU A 406 0.58 -11.08 8.94
N TRP A 407 -0.18 -10.55 7.99
CA TRP A 407 -0.36 -11.12 6.65
C TRP A 407 0.40 -10.29 5.64
N ILE A 408 1.26 -10.92 4.83
CA ILE A 408 2.03 -10.26 3.78
C ILE A 408 1.67 -10.88 2.43
N ARG A 409 1.05 -10.10 1.54
CA ARG A 409 0.82 -10.50 0.15
C ARG A 409 2.16 -10.57 -0.60
N THR A 410 2.64 -11.77 -0.87
CA THR A 410 3.91 -11.97 -1.58
C THR A 410 3.77 -11.68 -3.08
N SER A 411 4.90 -11.38 -3.73
CA SER A 411 4.98 -11.27 -5.19
C SER A 411 4.93 -12.63 -5.90
N ASN A 412 5.06 -13.72 -5.16
CA ASN A 412 4.93 -15.08 -5.67
C ASN A 412 3.45 -15.44 -5.83
N VAL A 413 3.11 -15.94 -7.01
CA VAL A 413 1.77 -16.44 -7.36
C VAL A 413 1.86 -17.96 -7.47
N PHE A 414 0.89 -18.66 -6.91
CA PHE A 414 0.78 -20.11 -7.01
C PHE A 414 -0.58 -20.44 -7.62
N GLY A 415 -0.63 -21.31 -8.64
CA GLY A 415 -1.89 -21.72 -9.28
C GLY A 415 -2.82 -20.56 -9.72
N GLY A 416 -2.26 -19.40 -10.10
CA GLY A 416 -3.01 -18.19 -10.45
C GLY A 416 -3.57 -17.37 -9.28
N GLY A 417 -3.37 -17.82 -8.03
CA GLY A 417 -3.77 -17.13 -6.80
C GLY A 417 -2.61 -16.41 -6.11
N SER A 418 -2.89 -15.28 -5.45
CA SER A 418 -1.90 -14.59 -4.62
C SER A 418 -1.59 -15.40 -3.36
N VAL A 419 -0.32 -15.51 -2.98
CA VAL A 419 0.11 -16.20 -1.75
C VAL A 419 0.40 -15.17 -0.66
N TYR A 420 -0.14 -15.42 0.53
CA TYR A 420 0.06 -14.62 1.72
C TYR A 420 0.88 -15.40 2.72
N ASP A 421 2.01 -14.84 3.14
CA ASP A 421 2.75 -15.35 4.28
C ASP A 421 2.07 -14.83 5.56
N VAL A 422 1.82 -15.72 6.52
CA VAL A 422 1.18 -15.40 7.81
C VAL A 422 2.19 -15.58 8.92
N ILE A 423 2.49 -14.48 9.61
CA ILE A 423 3.52 -14.38 10.63
C ILE A 423 2.84 -14.09 11.97
N SER A 424 3.19 -14.86 13.01
CA SER A 424 2.67 -14.62 14.36
C SER A 424 3.20 -13.32 14.96
N ASP A 425 2.61 -12.88 16.06
CA ASP A 425 3.10 -11.78 16.91
C ASP A 425 4.56 -11.97 17.39
N LYS A 426 5.02 -13.21 17.49
CA LYS A 426 6.43 -13.58 17.79
C LYS A 426 7.39 -13.47 16.60
N GLY A 427 6.91 -13.12 15.41
CA GLY A 427 7.75 -13.05 14.21
C GLY A 427 8.03 -14.40 13.54
N GLU A 428 7.25 -15.44 13.84
CA GLU A 428 7.41 -16.78 13.24
C GLU A 428 6.49 -16.93 12.02
N LEU A 429 7.04 -17.39 10.88
CA LEU A 429 6.25 -17.75 9.71
C LEU A 429 5.45 -19.02 9.98
N ILE A 430 4.18 -18.87 10.35
CA ILE A 430 3.32 -19.98 10.79
C ILE A 430 2.49 -20.60 9.65
N ASP A 431 2.31 -19.89 8.53
CA ASP A 431 1.52 -20.39 7.41
C ASP A 431 1.77 -19.65 6.09
N ARG A 432 1.34 -20.25 4.98
CA ARG A 432 1.33 -19.65 3.66
C ARG A 432 -0.02 -19.93 2.99
N VAL A 433 -0.86 -18.90 2.90
CA VAL A 433 -2.25 -19.04 2.45
C VAL A 433 -2.40 -18.54 1.01
N GLN A 434 -2.86 -19.40 0.11
CA GLN A 434 -3.21 -19.04 -1.26
C GLN A 434 -4.65 -18.53 -1.31
N MET A 435 -4.82 -17.30 -1.77
CA MET A 435 -6.15 -16.76 -2.10
C MET A 435 -6.66 -17.36 -3.41
N PRO A 436 -7.98 -17.60 -3.54
CA PRO A 436 -8.58 -17.92 -4.83
C PRO A 436 -8.24 -16.85 -5.88
N ALA A 437 -8.10 -17.26 -7.14
CA ALA A 437 -7.71 -16.35 -8.22
C ALA A 437 -8.67 -15.14 -8.32
N GLY A 438 -8.11 -13.95 -8.52
CA GLY A 438 -8.86 -12.70 -8.67
C GLY A 438 -9.45 -12.10 -7.39
N ARG A 439 -9.18 -12.69 -6.21
CA ARG A 439 -9.62 -12.15 -4.90
C ARG A 439 -8.56 -11.25 -4.29
N VAL A 440 -9.01 -10.18 -3.65
CA VAL A 440 -8.17 -9.27 -2.86
C VAL A 440 -8.76 -9.13 -1.47
N ILE A 441 -7.94 -9.31 -0.43
CA ILE A 441 -8.38 -9.14 0.96
C ILE A 441 -8.82 -7.69 1.19
N ALA A 442 -10.02 -7.52 1.75
CA ALA A 442 -10.59 -6.25 2.14
C ALA A 442 -10.63 -6.06 3.66
N GLY A 443 -10.64 -7.15 4.45
CA GLY A 443 -10.62 -7.10 5.91
C GLY A 443 -10.60 -8.49 6.53
N PHE A 444 -10.56 -8.54 7.86
CA PHE A 444 -10.53 -9.76 8.65
C PHE A 444 -11.64 -9.78 9.70
N GLY A 445 -12.09 -10.98 10.06
CA GLY A 445 -13.04 -11.24 11.13
C GLY A 445 -12.55 -12.34 12.07
N PRO A 446 -13.21 -12.54 13.22
CA PRO A 446 -12.78 -13.50 14.23
C PRO A 446 -12.85 -14.95 13.72
N GLY A 447 -11.99 -15.82 14.25
CA GLY A 447 -11.98 -17.25 13.92
C GLY A 447 -11.40 -17.54 12.53
N GLY A 448 -10.39 -16.79 12.11
CA GLY A 448 -9.73 -16.92 10.82
C GLY A 448 -10.55 -16.46 9.61
N VAL A 449 -11.59 -15.64 9.81
CA VAL A 449 -12.42 -15.13 8.71
C VAL A 449 -11.65 -14.09 7.89
N VAL A 450 -11.72 -14.22 6.58
CA VAL A 450 -11.15 -13.31 5.59
C VAL A 450 -12.26 -12.79 4.69
N TYR A 451 -12.39 -11.48 4.61
CA TYR A 451 -13.30 -10.79 3.68
C TYR A 451 -12.53 -10.36 2.44
N MET A 452 -13.07 -10.65 1.26
CA MET A 452 -12.40 -10.44 -0.01
C MET A 452 -13.31 -9.76 -1.03
N GLY A 453 -12.75 -8.83 -1.81
CA GLY A 453 -13.39 -8.36 -3.04
C GLY A 453 -13.00 -9.25 -4.22
N VAL A 454 -13.96 -9.61 -5.06
CA VAL A 454 -13.72 -10.20 -6.39
C VAL A 454 -14.40 -9.34 -7.45
N ARG A 455 -13.67 -9.03 -8.52
CA ARG A 455 -14.21 -8.23 -9.62
C ARG A 455 -15.07 -9.08 -10.55
N GLU A 456 -16.27 -8.60 -10.82
CA GLU A 456 -17.19 -9.10 -11.83
C GLU A 456 -17.27 -8.10 -13.00
N ALA A 457 -18.07 -8.39 -14.03
CA ALA A 457 -18.13 -7.58 -15.25
C ALA A 457 -18.49 -6.11 -14.99
N THR A 458 -19.42 -5.86 -14.06
CA THR A 458 -20.00 -4.53 -13.82
C THR A 458 -19.72 -3.97 -12.42
N GLY A 459 -18.98 -4.69 -11.58
CA GLY A 459 -18.69 -4.27 -10.21
C GLY A 459 -17.85 -5.25 -9.41
N VAL A 460 -17.95 -5.20 -8.09
CA VAL A 460 -17.18 -6.00 -7.14
C VAL A 460 -18.15 -6.69 -6.19
N ARG A 461 -17.96 -7.99 -6.04
CA ARG A 461 -18.67 -8.83 -5.09
C ARG A 461 -17.84 -8.96 -3.82
N LEU A 462 -18.46 -8.81 -2.66
CA LEU A 462 -17.82 -9.12 -1.37
C LEU A 462 -18.04 -10.61 -1.08
N GLU A 463 -16.96 -11.32 -0.77
CA GLU A 463 -16.97 -12.73 -0.39
C GLU A 463 -16.38 -12.91 1.01
N GLN A 464 -16.90 -13.86 1.76
CA GLN A 464 -16.36 -14.32 3.03
C GLN A 464 -15.82 -15.73 2.86
N ALA A 465 -14.65 -15.99 3.40
CA ALA A 465 -14.11 -17.35 3.56
C ALA A 465 -13.32 -17.45 4.87
N ARG A 466 -12.79 -18.63 5.16
CA ARG A 466 -12.06 -18.89 6.40
C ARG A 466 -10.75 -19.60 6.15
N ARG A 467 -9.72 -19.23 6.89
CA ARG A 467 -8.46 -19.95 6.95
C ARG A 467 -8.68 -21.28 7.68
N THR A 468 -8.40 -22.39 7.00
CA THR A 468 -8.37 -23.72 7.60
C THR A 468 -7.08 -23.86 8.42
N ARG A 469 -7.18 -24.14 9.73
CA ARG A 469 -6.03 -24.35 10.61
C ARG A 469 -5.32 -25.68 10.31
#